data_AF-E7G6B2-F1
#
_entry.id   AF-E7G6B2-F1
#
_cell.length_a   1.000
_cell.length_b   1.000
_cell.length_c   1.000
_cell.angle_alpha   90.00
_cell.angle_beta   90.00
_cell.angle_gamma   90.00
#
_symmetry.space_group_name_H-M   'P 1'
#
loop_
_entity.id
_entity.type
_entity.pdbx_description
1 polymer ?
#
loop_
_entity_poly.entity_id
_entity_poly.type
_entity_poly.pdbx_seq_one_letter_code
_entity_poly.pdbx_strand_id
1 'polypeptide(L)'
;MKRKIIMSVALSLSLLTMLLPWFGGMKGVEEVYGVILLDNPVALTCIILAFVGIWTNFGYNSEIIGSIGMIGIIVMEIYEFMTWHILTISGQFDLNLSIALCYPEFYLALVCIVVTYIIYKYTNKKMNLTQ
;
A
#
# COMPACT_ATOMS: atom_id res chain seq x y z
N MET A 1 2.09 11.42 20.95
CA MET A 1 3.21 11.80 20.06
C MET A 1 4.09 10.61 19.66
N LYS A 2 4.82 9.94 20.58
CA LYS A 2 5.73 8.82 20.24
C LYS A 2 5.12 7.74 19.32
N ARG A 3 3.88 7.31 19.59
CA ARG A 3 3.16 6.30 18.78
C ARG A 3 2.83 6.78 17.36
N LYS A 4 2.40 8.04 17.21
CA LYS A 4 2.12 8.63 15.89
C LYS A 4 3.37 8.68 15.01
N ILE A 5 4.52 8.98 15.63
CA ILE A 5 5.82 8.95 14.96
C ILE A 5 6.14 7.52 14.50
N ILE A 6 6.01 6.52 15.38
CA ILE A 6 6.25 5.12 15.00
C ILE A 6 5.35 4.68 13.83
N MET A 7 4.05 5.00 13.88
CA MET A 7 3.11 4.66 12.80
C MET A 7 3.43 5.40 11.50
N SER A 8 3.86 6.67 11.58
CA SER A 8 4.28 7.43 10.39
C SER A 8 5.54 6.84 9.78
N VAL A 9 6.53 6.47 10.61
CA VAL A 9 7.76 5.82 10.14
C VAL A 9 7.44 4.48 9.48
N ALA A 10 6.58 3.65 10.08
CA ALA A 10 6.17 2.38 9.49
C ALA A 10 5.47 2.59 8.13
N LEU A 11 4.54 3.55 8.04
CA LEU A 11 3.88 3.90 6.78
C LEU A 11 4.89 4.42 5.74
N SER A 12 5.81 5.30 6.11
CA SER A 12 6.84 5.79 5.20
C SER A 12 7.74 4.66 4.70
N LEU A 13 8.18 3.76 5.57
CA LEU A 13 8.99 2.60 5.16
C LEU A 13 8.21 1.68 4.20
N SER A 14 6.92 1.46 4.42
CA SER A 14 6.10 0.70 3.47
C SER A 14 5.89 1.43 2.14
N LEU A 15 5.82 2.76 2.12
CA LEU A 15 5.69 3.50 0.86
C LEU A 15 7.01 3.60 0.11
N LEU A 16 8.17 3.55 0.80
CA LEU A 16 9.48 3.58 0.15
C LEU A 16 9.74 2.34 -0.74
N THR A 17 9.04 1.23 -0.52
CA THR A 17 9.13 0.06 -1.40
C THR A 17 8.56 0.32 -2.80
N MET A 18 7.81 1.42 -3.00
CA MET A 18 7.36 1.86 -4.32
C MET A 18 8.52 2.32 -5.23
N LEU A 19 9.68 2.66 -4.64
CA LEU A 19 10.88 3.03 -5.39
C LEU A 19 11.59 1.83 -6.02
N LEU A 20 11.09 0.62 -5.78
CA LEU A 20 11.62 -0.62 -6.35
C LEU A 20 10.82 -1.03 -7.60
N PRO A 21 11.43 -1.77 -8.53
CA PRO A 21 10.72 -2.34 -9.66
C PRO A 21 9.71 -3.39 -9.15
N TRP A 22 8.43 -3.26 -9.52
CA TRP A 22 7.40 -4.21 -9.15
C TRP A 22 7.09 -5.21 -10.26
N PHE A 23 7.15 -4.75 -11.52
CA PHE A 23 6.80 -5.57 -12.68
C PHE A 23 7.79 -5.40 -13.83
N GLY A 24 7.79 -6.34 -14.78
CA GLY A 24 8.60 -6.27 -16.01
C GLY A 24 9.69 -7.35 -16.12
N GLY A 25 9.56 -8.48 -15.43
CA GLY A 25 10.56 -9.56 -15.35
C GLY A 25 10.95 -10.29 -16.66
N MET A 26 10.49 -9.86 -17.84
CA MET A 26 10.82 -10.49 -19.13
C MET A 26 11.61 -9.57 -20.06
N LYS A 27 12.50 -10.17 -20.84
CA LYS A 27 13.29 -9.47 -21.86
C LYS A 27 12.38 -8.81 -22.90
N GLY A 28 12.48 -7.48 -23.02
CA GLY A 28 11.68 -6.68 -23.96
C GLY A 28 10.43 -6.05 -23.34
N VAL A 29 10.16 -6.30 -22.05
CA VAL A 29 9.16 -5.56 -21.25
C VAL A 29 9.89 -4.50 -20.43
N GLU A 30 9.40 -3.27 -20.43
CA GLU A 30 9.96 -2.19 -19.62
C GLU A 30 9.67 -2.43 -18.13
N GLU A 31 10.62 -2.09 -17.27
CA GLU A 31 10.46 -2.20 -15.82
C GLU A 31 9.44 -1.17 -15.33
N VAL A 32 8.45 -1.64 -14.60
CA VAL A 32 7.43 -0.80 -13.98
C VAL A 32 7.70 -0.72 -12.49
N TYR A 33 7.98 0.48 -12.01
CA TYR A 33 8.23 0.78 -10.60
C TYR A 33 6.91 0.98 -9.85
N GLY A 34 6.92 0.66 -8.56
CA GLY A 34 5.73 0.82 -7.71
C GLY A 34 5.18 2.23 -7.57
N VAL A 35 5.97 3.25 -7.95
CA VAL A 35 5.49 4.63 -8.07
C VAL A 35 4.30 4.79 -9.02
N ILE A 36 4.07 3.85 -9.94
CA ILE A 36 2.86 3.82 -10.79
C ILE A 36 1.57 3.82 -9.96
N LEU A 37 1.62 3.29 -8.72
CA LEU A 37 0.48 3.32 -7.82
C LEU A 37 0.01 4.76 -7.53
N LEU A 38 0.92 5.74 -7.56
CA LEU A 38 0.61 7.15 -7.30
C LEU A 38 -0.15 7.82 -8.46
N ASP A 39 -0.10 7.24 -9.67
CA ASP A 39 -0.91 7.70 -10.80
C ASP A 39 -2.40 7.34 -10.61
N ASN A 40 -2.69 6.40 -9.71
CA ASN A 40 -4.05 6.06 -9.35
C ASN A 40 -4.60 7.03 -8.29
N PRO A 41 -5.62 7.85 -8.61
CA PRO A 41 -6.15 8.85 -7.67
C PRO A 41 -6.79 8.22 -6.43
N VAL A 42 -7.29 6.98 -6.54
CA VAL A 42 -7.84 6.24 -5.40
C VAL A 42 -6.72 5.87 -4.45
N ALA A 43 -5.60 5.34 -4.95
CA ALA A 43 -4.45 5.00 -4.11
C ALA A 43 -3.88 6.22 -3.40
N LEU A 44 -3.75 7.35 -4.11
CA LEU A 44 -3.31 8.61 -3.52
C LEU A 44 -4.26 9.07 -2.40
N THR A 45 -5.57 8.97 -2.62
CA THR A 45 -6.58 9.28 -1.60
C THR A 45 -6.43 8.37 -0.38
N CYS A 46 -6.19 7.07 -0.58
CA CYS A 46 -5.97 6.12 0.50
C CYS A 46 -4.70 6.43 1.32
N ILE A 47 -3.61 6.85 0.68
CA ILE A 47 -2.39 7.31 1.36
C ILE A 47 -2.68 8.53 2.23
N ILE A 48 -3.42 9.51 1.71
CA ILE A 48 -3.83 10.70 2.47
C ILE A 48 -4.70 10.30 3.66
N LEU A 49 -5.69 9.42 3.48
CA LEU A 49 -6.55 8.94 4.56
C LEU A 49 -5.75 8.20 5.65
N ALA A 50 -4.78 7.36 5.26
CA ALA A 50 -3.89 6.69 6.21
C ALA A 50 -3.12 7.70 7.06
N PHE A 51 -2.56 8.74 6.43
CA PHE A 51 -1.84 9.80 7.13
C PHE A 51 -2.77 10.61 8.05
N VAL A 52 -3.96 11.01 7.58
CA VAL A 52 -4.98 11.71 8.36
C VAL A 52 -5.40 10.88 9.56
N GLY A 53 -5.63 9.58 9.39
CA GLY A 53 -6.01 8.66 10.48
C GLY A 53 -4.91 8.48 11.53
N ILE A 54 -3.64 8.63 11.18
CA ILE A 54 -2.52 8.61 12.13
C ILE A 54 -2.42 9.93 12.93
N TRP A 55 -2.63 11.06 12.27
CA TRP A 55 -2.34 12.37 12.83
C TRP A 55 -3.51 13.06 13.51
N THR A 56 -4.75 12.75 13.13
CA THR A 56 -5.95 13.28 13.79
C THR A 56 -6.17 12.65 15.18
N ASN A 57 -7.03 13.29 15.99
CA ASN A 57 -7.40 12.83 17.33
C ASN A 57 -8.93 12.73 17.46
N PHE A 58 -9.61 12.19 16.44
CA PHE A 58 -11.06 12.01 16.44
C PHE A 58 -11.50 10.72 17.16
N GLY A 59 -10.68 10.20 18.08
CA GLY A 59 -10.91 8.94 18.78
C GLY A 59 -11.08 7.77 17.82
N TYR A 60 -12.16 7.00 17.99
CA TYR A 60 -12.49 5.85 17.15
C TYR A 60 -12.61 6.19 15.65
N ASN A 61 -13.04 7.40 15.31
CA ASN A 61 -13.13 7.83 13.90
C ASN A 61 -11.75 7.92 13.23
N SER A 62 -10.71 8.35 13.96
CA SER A 62 -9.34 8.36 13.43
C SER A 62 -8.86 6.94 13.12
N GLU A 63 -9.20 5.97 13.98
CA GLU A 63 -8.89 4.55 13.75
C GLU A 63 -9.57 4.01 12.48
N ILE A 64 -10.85 4.32 12.28
CA ILE A 64 -11.59 3.92 11.08
C ILE A 64 -10.98 4.54 9.83
N ILE A 65 -10.75 5.86 9.84
CA ILE A 65 -10.19 6.59 8.70
C ILE A 65 -8.82 6.02 8.31
N GLY A 66 -7.93 5.79 9.29
CA GLY A 66 -6.62 5.22 9.00
C GLY A 66 -6.69 3.77 8.52
N SER A 67 -7.63 2.98 9.07
CA SER A 67 -7.86 1.61 8.60
C SER A 67 -8.36 1.56 7.16
N ILE A 68 -9.31 2.43 6.80
CA ILE A 68 -9.81 2.57 5.42
C ILE A 68 -8.67 2.96 4.49
N GLY A 69 -7.83 3.92 4.89
CA GLY A 69 -6.65 4.32 4.13
C GLY A 69 -5.70 3.16 3.88
N MET A 70 -5.29 2.43 4.92
CA MET A 70 -4.33 1.33 4.79
C MET A 70 -4.89 0.11 4.02
N ILE A 71 -6.15 -0.25 4.26
CA ILE A 71 -6.84 -1.31 3.49
C ILE A 71 -6.94 -0.89 2.03
N GLY A 72 -7.27 0.38 1.77
CA GLY A 72 -7.33 0.93 0.43
C GLY A 72 -6.00 0.82 -0.30
N ILE A 73 -4.86 1.13 0.35
CA ILE A 73 -3.53 0.95 -0.25
C ILE A 73 -3.31 -0.52 -0.62
N ILE A 74 -3.58 -1.47 0.29
CA ILE A 74 -3.43 -2.91 0.03
C ILE A 74 -4.27 -3.34 -1.19
N VAL A 75 -5.53 -2.90 -1.24
CA VAL A 75 -6.43 -3.22 -2.36
C VAL A 75 -5.90 -2.62 -3.66
N MET A 76 -5.37 -1.40 -3.63
CA MET A 76 -4.84 -0.75 -4.82
C MET A 76 -3.54 -1.38 -5.31
N GLU A 77 -2.66 -1.85 -4.42
CA GLU A 77 -1.47 -2.63 -4.81
C GLU A 77 -1.86 -3.93 -5.52
N ILE A 78 -2.87 -4.64 -4.98
CA ILE A 78 -3.41 -5.86 -5.62
C ILE A 78 -4.06 -5.53 -6.96
N TYR A 79 -4.84 -4.45 -7.03
CA TYR A 79 -5.44 -3.99 -8.28
C TYR A 79 -4.36 -3.73 -9.33
N GLU A 80 -3.31 -2.98 -8.99
CA GLU A 80 -2.23 -2.67 -9.93
C GLU A 80 -1.52 -3.94 -10.40
N PHE A 81 -1.20 -4.87 -9.48
CA PHE A 81 -0.67 -6.18 -9.83
C PHE A 81 -1.56 -6.96 -10.82
N MET A 82 -2.88 -6.86 -10.67
CA MET A 82 -3.85 -7.51 -11.54
C MET A 82 -4.01 -6.82 -12.90
N THR A 83 -3.68 -5.54 -13.04
CA THR A 83 -4.07 -4.75 -14.23
C THR A 83 -2.94 -4.08 -14.97
N TRP A 84 -1.74 -3.93 -14.40
CA TRP A 84 -0.64 -3.17 -15.00
C TRP A 84 -0.30 -3.64 -16.42
N HIS A 85 -0.37 -4.95 -16.67
CA HIS A 85 -0.02 -5.58 -17.95
C HIS A 85 -1.10 -5.38 -19.03
N ILE A 86 -2.32 -4.99 -18.66
CA ILE A 86 -3.45 -4.90 -19.61
C ILE A 86 -3.19 -3.79 -20.61
N LEU A 87 -2.82 -2.59 -20.15
CA LEU A 87 -2.59 -1.44 -21.03
C LEU A 87 -1.19 -1.44 -21.65
N THR A 88 -0.24 -2.16 -21.05
CA THR A 88 1.17 -2.13 -21.45
C THR A 88 1.59 -3.30 -22.33
N ILE A 89 0.93 -4.46 -22.22
CA ILE A 89 1.37 -5.72 -22.87
C ILE A 89 0.22 -6.45 -23.55
N SER A 90 -0.78 -6.92 -22.79
CA SER A 90 -1.68 -7.99 -23.24
C SER A 90 -3.00 -7.52 -23.85
N GLY A 91 -3.47 -6.31 -23.51
CA GLY A 91 -4.81 -5.83 -23.87
C GLY A 91 -5.97 -6.53 -23.16
N GLN A 92 -5.68 -7.53 -22.32
CA GLN A 92 -6.66 -8.35 -21.60
C GLN A 92 -6.15 -8.79 -20.23
N PHE A 93 -7.06 -9.04 -19.29
CA PHE A 93 -6.72 -9.56 -17.96
C PHE A 93 -6.15 -10.98 -18.04
N ASP A 94 -5.01 -11.23 -17.36
CA ASP A 94 -4.33 -12.52 -17.31
C ASP A 94 -3.49 -12.64 -16.03
N LEU A 95 -4.01 -13.38 -15.06
CA LEU A 95 -3.34 -13.57 -13.77
C LEU A 95 -2.01 -14.33 -13.90
N ASN A 96 -1.86 -15.24 -14.87
CA ASN A 96 -0.60 -15.95 -15.06
C ASN A 96 0.48 -14.98 -15.51
N LEU A 97 0.12 -14.01 -16.35
CA LEU A 97 1.03 -12.97 -16.79
C LEU A 97 1.43 -12.05 -15.63
N SER A 98 0.47 -11.63 -14.80
CA SER A 98 0.77 -10.87 -13.56
C SER A 98 1.81 -11.58 -12.70
N ILE A 99 1.64 -12.89 -12.46
CA ILE A 99 2.57 -13.67 -11.63
C ILE A 99 3.93 -13.83 -12.32
N ALA A 100 3.95 -14.17 -13.61
CA ALA A 100 5.18 -14.43 -14.36
C ALA A 100 6.09 -13.21 -14.48
N LEU A 101 5.50 -12.01 -14.48
CA LEU A 101 6.20 -10.74 -14.66
C LEU A 101 6.39 -9.93 -13.38
N CYS A 102 5.92 -10.45 -12.25
CA CYS A 102 6.02 -9.79 -10.97
C CYS A 102 7.38 -10.06 -10.31
N TYR A 103 8.03 -8.98 -9.91
CA TYR A 103 9.27 -9.02 -9.16
C TYR A 103 9.01 -9.30 -7.66
N PRO A 104 9.94 -9.97 -6.95
CA PRO A 104 9.87 -10.19 -5.51
C PRO A 104 9.57 -8.94 -4.67
N GLU A 105 10.02 -7.78 -5.12
CA GLU A 105 9.90 -6.47 -4.50
C GLU A 105 8.44 -6.01 -4.36
N PHE A 106 7.55 -6.43 -5.26
CA PHE A 106 6.11 -6.21 -5.10
C PHE A 106 5.57 -6.94 -3.86
N TYR A 107 5.93 -8.21 -3.67
CA TYR A 107 5.49 -8.96 -2.48
C TYR A 107 6.08 -8.37 -1.19
N LEU A 108 7.31 -7.83 -1.25
CA LEU A 108 7.89 -7.07 -0.15
C LEU A 108 7.04 -5.82 0.18
N ALA A 109 6.63 -5.05 -0.84
CA ALA A 109 5.74 -3.90 -0.65
C ALA A 109 4.42 -4.29 0.03
N LEU A 110 3.77 -5.32 -0.51
CA LEU A 110 2.49 -5.84 0.01
C LEU A 110 2.60 -6.29 1.47
N VAL A 111 3.66 -7.03 1.81
CA VAL A 111 3.91 -7.47 3.19
C VAL A 111 4.17 -6.27 4.10
N CYS A 112 4.98 -5.30 3.66
CA CYS A 112 5.28 -4.10 4.44
C CYS A 112 3.99 -3.32 4.80
N ILE A 113 3.09 -3.09 3.85
CA ILE A 113 1.85 -2.36 4.14
C ILE A 113 0.89 -3.16 5.03
N VAL A 114 0.80 -4.49 4.85
CA VAL A 114 0.00 -5.37 5.72
C VAL A 114 0.54 -5.36 7.16
N VAL A 115 1.85 -5.46 7.34
CA VAL A 115 2.49 -5.38 8.66
C VAL A 115 2.24 -4.01 9.29
N THR A 116 2.37 -2.92 8.52
CA THR A 116 2.05 -1.57 8.98
C THR A 116 0.59 -1.46 9.45
N TYR A 117 -0.36 -2.04 8.72
CA TYR A 117 -1.77 -2.09 9.13
C TYR A 117 -1.97 -2.84 10.45
N ILE A 118 -1.32 -3.99 10.62
CA ILE A 118 -1.40 -4.78 11.86
C ILE A 118 -0.84 -3.97 13.05
N ILE A 119 0.31 -3.31 12.87
CA ILE A 119 0.93 -2.44 13.88
C ILE A 119 -0.02 -1.29 14.24
N TYR A 120 -0.66 -0.67 13.24
CA TYR A 120 -1.63 0.40 13.43
C TYR A 120 -2.83 -0.05 14.28
N LYS A 121 -3.44 -1.19 13.93
CA LYS A 121 -4.57 -1.77 14.68
C LYS A 121 -4.19 -2.13 16.11
N TYR A 122 -3.02 -2.73 16.33
CA TYR A 122 -2.56 -3.08 17.67
C TYR A 122 -2.32 -1.82 18.53
N THR A 123 -1.74 -0.78 17.93
CA THR A 123 -1.43 0.48 18.62
C THR A 123 -2.70 1.22 19.06
N ASN A 124 -3.72 1.27 18.20
CA ASN A 124 -5.01 1.91 18.49
C ASN A 124 -5.88 1.10 19.46
N LYS A 125 -5.90 -0.24 19.34
CA LYS A 125 -6.59 -1.10 20.32
C LYS A 125 -6.07 -0.84 21.74
N LYS A 126 -4.75 -0.67 21.90
CA LYS A 126 -4.15 -0.33 23.19
C LYS A 126 -4.55 1.05 23.71
N MET A 127 -4.94 2.01 22.85
CA MET A 127 -5.43 3.32 23.29
C MET A 127 -6.83 3.22 23.90
N ASN A 128 -7.74 2.51 23.22
CA ASN A 128 -9.12 2.34 23.68
C ASN A 128 -9.22 1.60 25.03
N LEU A 129 -8.20 0.80 25.40
CA LEU A 129 -8.13 0.10 26.70
C LEU A 129 -7.57 0.96 27.84
N THR A 130 -7.00 2.13 27.55
CA THR A 130 -6.33 3.00 28.54
C THR A 130 -7.06 4.34 28.76
N GLN A 131 -8.18 4.56 28.08
CA GLN A 131 -9.11 5.67 28.30
C GLN A 131 -10.31 5.17 29.11
#